data_AF-A0A432FRU4-F1
#
_entry.id   AF-A0A432FRU4-F1
#
_cell.length_a   1.000
_cell.length_b   1.000
_cell.length_c   1.000
_cell.angle_alpha   90.00
_cell.angle_beta   90.00
_cell.angle_gamma   90.00
#
_symmetry.space_group_name_H-M   'P 1'
#
loop_
_entity.id
_entity.type
_entity.pdbx_description
1 polymer ?
#
loop_
_entity_poly.entity_id
_entity_poly.type
_entity_poly.pdbx_seq_one_letter_code
_entity_poly.pdbx_strand_id
1 'polypeptide(L)'
;MNNLFLSATAIADTIANLFRGMGDVMRGWMIAIPMGVAKGVFIAYFLLLIVWIIRLNENEVTVTLENGKIIKLRPYALFSLITIIVIYIIF
;
A
#
# COMPACT_ATOMS: atom_id res chain seq x y z
N MET A 1 -26.69 -10.97 -39.34
CA MET A 1 -25.86 -11.14 -38.12
C MET A 1 -24.76 -10.08 -37.94
N ASN A 2 -24.57 -9.07 -38.82
CA ASN A 2 -23.45 -8.11 -38.68
C ASN A 2 -23.66 -6.94 -37.70
N ASN A 3 -24.90 -6.48 -37.47
CA ASN A 3 -25.13 -5.26 -36.69
C ASN A 3 -24.93 -5.46 -35.18
N LEU A 4 -25.17 -6.67 -34.65
CA LEU A 4 -24.99 -7.02 -33.23
C LEU A 4 -23.50 -7.10 -32.84
N PHE A 5 -22.64 -7.62 -33.73
CA PHE A 5 -21.20 -7.66 -33.49
C PHE A 5 -20.58 -6.26 -33.54
N LEU A 6 -21.04 -5.39 -34.46
CA LEU A 6 -20.63 -3.98 -34.53
C LEU A 6 -21.07 -3.17 -33.31
N SER A 7 -22.26 -3.43 -32.76
CA SER A 7 -22.71 -2.78 -31.52
C SER A 7 -21.93 -3.26 -30.29
N ALA A 8 -21.60 -4.55 -30.22
CA ALA A 8 -20.81 -5.11 -29.12
C ALA A 8 -19.38 -4.56 -29.13
N THR A 9 -18.74 -4.43 -30.30
CA THR A 9 -17.42 -3.79 -30.42
C THR A 9 -17.48 -2.30 -30.09
N ALA A 10 -18.51 -1.57 -30.53
CA ALA A 10 -18.66 -0.15 -30.20
C ALA A 10 -18.87 0.09 -28.69
N ILE A 11 -19.61 -0.79 -28.01
CA ILE A 11 -19.78 -0.74 -26.55
C ILE A 11 -18.45 -1.09 -25.86
N ALA A 12 -17.73 -2.12 -26.32
CA ALA A 12 -16.43 -2.49 -25.78
C ALA A 12 -15.39 -1.37 -25.93
N ASP A 13 -15.36 -0.71 -27.09
CA ASP A 13 -14.49 0.44 -27.35
C ASP A 13 -14.85 1.65 -26.49
N THR A 14 -16.14 1.90 -26.27
CA THR A 14 -16.61 2.97 -25.38
C THR A 14 -16.17 2.71 -23.94
N ILE A 15 -16.36 1.48 -23.45
CA ILE A 15 -15.93 1.06 -22.11
C ILE A 15 -14.40 1.16 -22.00
N ALA A 16 -13.65 0.67 -22.99
CA ALA A 16 -12.19 0.75 -23.01
C ALA A 16 -11.69 2.19 -22.99
N ASN A 17 -12.34 3.10 -23.71
CA ASN A 17 -11.98 4.52 -23.72
C ASN A 17 -12.30 5.22 -22.40
N LEU A 18 -13.41 4.86 -21.74
CA LEU A 18 -13.71 5.36 -20.39
C LEU A 18 -12.66 4.93 -19.37
N PHE A 19 -12.31 3.63 -19.35
CA PHE A 19 -11.27 3.12 -18.46
C PHE A 19 -9.87 3.67 -18.79
N ARG A 20 -9.56 3.90 -20.06
CA ARG A 20 -8.33 4.57 -20.48
C ARG A 20 -8.28 6.02 -19.97
N GLY A 21 -9.37 6.77 -20.12
CA GLY A 21 -9.48 8.13 -19.58
C GLY A 21 -9.33 8.17 -18.05
N MET A 22 -9.96 7.24 -17.34
CA MET A 22 -9.78 7.11 -15.88
C MET A 22 -8.33 6.75 -15.51
N GLY A 23 -7.72 5.82 -16.26
CA GLY A 23 -6.32 5.44 -16.07
C GLY A 23 -5.35 6.60 -16.28
N ASP A 24 -5.59 7.43 -17.30
CA ASP A 24 -4.78 8.61 -17.58
C ASP A 24 -4.93 9.69 -16.50
N VAL A 25 -6.14 9.85 -15.92
CA VAL A 25 -6.35 10.74 -14.77
C VAL A 25 -5.57 10.25 -13.54
N MET A 26 -5.66 8.96 -13.22
CA MET A 26 -4.92 8.37 -12.11
C MET A 26 -3.40 8.49 -12.30
N ARG A 27 -2.93 8.26 -13.53
CA ARG A 27 -1.53 8.44 -13.90
C ARG A 27 -1.10 9.90 -13.76
N GLY A 28 -1.92 10.84 -14.21
CA GLY A 28 -1.67 12.27 -14.06
C GLY A 28 -1.52 12.67 -12.60
N TRP A 29 -2.39 12.17 -11.73
CA TRP A 29 -2.30 12.41 -10.28
C TRP A 29 -1.04 11.80 -9.67
N MET A 30 -0.70 10.57 -10.06
CA MET A 30 0.49 9.88 -9.56
C MET A 30 1.80 10.57 -10.00
N ILE A 31 1.88 11.04 -11.24
CA ILE A 31 3.06 11.78 -11.75
C ILE A 31 3.13 13.20 -11.16
N ALA A 32 1.99 13.81 -10.84
CA ALA A 32 1.95 15.13 -10.23
C ALA A 32 2.54 15.17 -8.82
N ILE A 33 2.63 14.02 -8.13
CA ILE A 33 3.25 13.94 -6.80
C ILE A 33 4.78 13.85 -6.98
N PRO A 34 5.55 14.85 -6.50
CA PRO A 34 6.99 14.76 -6.53
C PRO A 34 7.46 13.53 -5.74
N MET A 35 8.41 12.77 -6.30
CA MET A 35 8.87 11.53 -5.66
C MET A 35 9.34 11.73 -4.22
N GLY A 36 10.01 12.86 -3.93
CA GLY A 36 10.43 13.20 -2.56
C GLY A 36 9.26 13.36 -1.58
N VAL A 37 8.14 13.94 -2.04
CA VAL A 37 6.92 14.09 -1.23
C VAL A 37 6.29 12.72 -0.98
N ALA A 38 6.19 11.86 -2.02
CA ALA A 38 5.68 10.50 -1.86
C ALA A 38 6.51 9.71 -0.82
N LYS A 39 7.85 9.75 -0.94
CA LYS A 39 8.75 9.10 0.03
C LYS A 39 8.55 9.64 1.46
N GLY A 40 8.41 10.95 1.61
CA GLY A 40 8.14 11.58 2.91
C GLY A 40 6.83 11.11 3.54
N VAL A 41 5.75 11.00 2.76
CA VAL A 41 4.46 10.48 3.23
C VAL A 41 4.57 9.03 3.68
N PHE A 42 5.28 8.18 2.93
CA PHE A 42 5.52 6.79 3.34
C PHE A 42 6.32 6.69 4.64
N ILE A 43 7.39 7.48 4.78
CA ILE A 43 8.18 7.52 6.02
C ILE A 43 7.32 7.97 7.20
N ALA A 44 6.51 9.03 7.04
CA ALA A 44 5.61 9.50 8.10
C ALA A 44 4.59 8.43 8.49
N TYR A 45 4.04 7.70 7.52
CA TYR A 45 3.15 6.58 7.77
C TYR A 45 3.81 5.48 8.60
N PHE A 46 5.03 5.06 8.26
CA PHE A 46 5.76 4.06 9.03
C PHE A 46 6.12 4.53 10.45
N LEU A 47 6.43 5.82 10.63
CA LEU A 47 6.63 6.41 11.95
C LEU A 47 5.35 6.36 12.79
N LEU A 48 4.19 6.65 12.20
CA LEU A 48 2.90 6.52 12.89
C LEU A 48 2.63 5.06 13.31
N LEU A 49 2.94 4.09 12.46
CA LEU A 49 2.83 2.67 12.80
C LEU A 49 3.77 2.28 13.95
N ILE A 50 5.00 2.80 13.99
CA ILE A 50 5.92 2.59 15.11
C ILE A 50 5.31 3.13 16.41
N VAL A 51 4.79 4.36 16.40
CA VAL A 51 4.13 4.95 17.57
C VAL A 51 2.94 4.10 18.01
N TRP A 52 2.18 3.56 17.06
CA TRP A 52 1.05 2.69 17.37
C TRP A 52 1.48 1.36 17.99
N ILE A 53 2.51 0.70 17.45
CA ILE A 53 3.07 -0.56 17.97
C ILE A 53 3.63 -0.40 19.38
N ILE A 54 4.24 0.74 19.68
CA ILE A 54 4.74 1.04 21.03
C ILE A 54 3.57 1.18 22.02
N ARG A 55 2.42 1.69 21.56
CA ARG A 55 1.22 1.88 22.38
C ARG A 55 0.30 0.66 22.49
N LEU A 56 0.48 -0.34 21.63
CA LEU A 56 -0.30 -1.59 21.66
C LEU A 56 -0.05 -2.36 22.97
N ASN A 57 -1.10 -2.98 23.50
CA ASN A 57 -1.02 -3.73 24.75
C ASN A 57 -0.14 -4.98 24.57
N GLU A 58 0.56 -5.43 25.63
CA GLU A 58 1.47 -6.58 25.53
C GLU A 58 0.77 -7.84 25.01
N ASN A 59 -0.51 -8.02 25.34
CA ASN A 59 -1.31 -9.17 24.89
C ASN A 59 -1.52 -9.22 23.36
N GLU A 60 -1.52 -8.07 22.69
CA GLU A 60 -1.73 -7.97 21.23
C GLU A 60 -0.43 -8.15 20.45
N VAL A 61 0.71 -8.01 21.13
CA VAL A 61 2.06 -8.14 20.54
C VAL A 61 2.80 -9.34 21.10
N THR A 62 2.09 -10.32 21.65
CA THR A 62 2.64 -11.53 22.23
C THR A 62 1.89 -12.74 21.70
N VAL A 63 2.63 -13.76 21.27
CA VAL A 63 2.07 -15.04 20.83
C VAL A 63 2.53 -16.13 21.79
N THR A 64 1.56 -16.88 22.32
CA THR A 64 1.83 -18.08 23.10
C THR A 64 1.72 -19.29 22.19
N LEU A 65 2.80 -20.06 22.09
CA LEU A 65 2.87 -21.30 21.34
C LEU A 65 2.28 -22.47 22.15
N GLU A 66 1.87 -23.54 21.46
CA GLU A 66 1.31 -24.75 22.09
C GLU A 66 2.26 -25.41 23.11
N ASN A 67 3.57 -25.20 22.96
CA ASN A 67 4.59 -25.67 23.90
C ASN A 67 4.80 -24.74 25.11
N GLY A 68 3.94 -23.74 25.32
CA GLY A 68 4.02 -22.77 26.41
C GLY A 68 5.06 -21.66 26.21
N LYS A 69 5.76 -21.63 25.06
CA LYS A 69 6.73 -20.57 24.76
C LYS A 69 6.01 -19.28 24.39
N ILE A 70 6.44 -18.18 24.99
CA ILE A 70 5.92 -16.84 24.75
C ILE A 70 6.88 -16.09 23.82
N ILE A 71 6.38 -15.60 22.68
CA ILE A 71 7.13 -14.79 21.72
C ILE A 71 6.60 -13.37 21.74
N LYS A 72 7.48 -12.40 22.02
CA LYS A 72 7.18 -10.97 21.88
C LYS A 72 7.41 -10.54 20.43
N LEU A 73 6.34 -10.17 19.74
CA LEU A 73 6.36 -9.73 18.34
C LEU A 73 6.85 -8.29 18.15
N ARG A 74 6.66 -7.44 19.18
CA ARG A 74 7.03 -6.01 19.17
C ARG A 74 8.44 -5.73 18.62
N PRO A 75 9.53 -6.37 19.09
CA PRO A 75 10.88 -6.08 18.57
C PRO A 75 11.03 -6.41 17.09
N TYR A 76 10.41 -7.47 16.60
CA TYR A 76 10.48 -7.87 15.18
C TYR A 76 9.72 -6.90 14.28
N ALA A 77 8.53 -6.47 14.71
CA ALA A 77 7.73 -5.48 13.99
C ALA A 77 8.45 -4.12 13.93
N LEU A 78 9.01 -3.66 15.05
CA LEU A 78 9.80 -2.43 15.11
C LEU A 78 11.04 -2.50 14.23
N PHE A 79 11.79 -3.60 14.28
CA PHE A 79 12.96 -3.81 13.44
C PHE A 79 12.60 -3.72 11.95
N SER A 80 11.54 -4.43 11.53
CA SER A 80 11.08 -4.39 10.14
C SER A 80 10.70 -2.97 9.68
N LEU A 81 9.94 -2.22 10.48
CA LEU A 81 9.53 -0.86 10.14
C LEU A 81 10.72 0.11 10.06
N ILE A 82 11.67 -0.02 10.99
CA ILE A 82 12.89 0.79 10.97
C ILE A 82 13.72 0.49 9.72
N THR A 83 13.89 -0.79 9.35
CA THR A 83 14.59 -1.18 8.11
C THR A 83 13.91 -0.58 6.89
N ILE A 84 12.57 -0.61 6.80
CA ILE A 84 11.83 -0.01 5.69
C ILE A 84 12.10 1.51 5.64
N ILE A 85 12.03 2.22 6.76
CA ILE A 85 12.32 3.66 6.81
C ILE A 85 13.75 3.95 6.30
N VAL A 86 14.74 3.17 6.72
CA VAL A 86 16.13 3.32 6.25
C VAL A 86 16.24 3.13 4.74
N ILE A 87 15.55 2.14 4.17
CA ILE A 87 15.50 1.93 2.72
C ILE A 87 14.94 3.17 2.02
N TYR A 88 13.80 3.70 2.47
CA TYR A 88 13.18 4.89 1.88
C TYR A 88 14.03 6.16 2.04
N ILE A 89 14.90 6.24 3.05
CA ILE A 89 15.83 7.37 3.19
C ILE A 89 16.96 7.28 2.15
N ILE A 90 17.47 6.07 1.89
CA ILE A 90 18.64 5.85 1.03
C ILE A 90 18.27 5.79 -0.46
N PHE A 91 17.20 5.06 -0.81
CA PHE A 91 16.75 4.80 -2.18
C PHE A 91 15.46 5.55 -2.45
#